data_AF-A0A091GBG2-F1
#
_entry.id   AF-A0A091GBG2-F1
#
_cell.length_a   1.000
_cell.length_b   1.000
_cell.length_c   1.000
_cell.angle_alpha   90.00
_cell.angle_beta   90.00
_cell.angle_gamma   90.00
#
_symmetry.space_group_name_H-M   'P 1'
#
loop_
_entity.id
_entity.type
_entity.pdbx_description
1 polymer ?
#
loop_
_entity_poly.entity_id
_entity_poly.type
_entity_poly.pdbx_seq_one_letter_code
_entity_poly.pdbx_strand_id
1 'polypeptide(L)'
;QAHPDTTAAPLWARPLLLKVLLWAVLLALFAELELGLPYFVLSLLYWMYAGTRSPAERRRGELSAYSVFNPGCAAIAGTLTAEQLEREMYYRPSAGR
;
A
#
# COMPACT_ATOMS: atom_id res chain seq x y z
N GLN A 1 -40.08 15.65 -4.29
CA GLN A 1 -39.28 14.41 -4.39
C GLN A 1 -38.64 14.42 -5.77
N ALA A 2 -37.33 14.70 -5.86
CA ALA A 2 -36.59 14.69 -7.13
C ALA A 2 -35.53 13.60 -7.02
N HIS A 3 -35.65 12.59 -7.88
CA HIS A 3 -34.67 11.52 -8.03
C HIS A 3 -33.48 12.10 -8.81
N PRO A 4 -32.23 12.04 -8.31
CA PRO A 4 -31.10 12.46 -9.11
C PRO A 4 -30.87 11.42 -10.22
N ASP A 5 -31.03 11.84 -11.46
CA ASP A 5 -30.63 11.08 -12.65
C ASP A 5 -29.13 10.84 -12.59
N THR A 6 -28.75 9.61 -12.24
CA THR A 6 -27.36 9.15 -12.32
C THR A 6 -27.07 8.83 -13.78
N THR A 7 -26.58 9.79 -14.54
CA THR A 7 -26.01 9.55 -15.87
C THR A 7 -24.77 8.69 -15.72
N ALA A 8 -24.95 7.37 -15.77
CA ALA A 8 -23.85 6.42 -15.71
C ALA A 8 -22.91 6.67 -16.90
N ALA A 9 -21.65 7.02 -16.63
CA ALA A 9 -20.65 7.17 -17.67
C ALA A 9 -20.56 5.87 -18.51
N PRO A 10 -20.40 5.98 -19.83
CA PRO A 10 -20.38 4.81 -20.69
C PRO A 10 -19.21 3.89 -20.33
N LEU A 11 -19.38 2.59 -20.56
CA LEU A 11 -18.40 1.55 -20.17
C LEU A 11 -16.99 1.84 -20.71
N TRP A 12 -16.89 2.40 -21.92
CA TRP A 12 -15.64 2.78 -22.57
C TRP A 12 -14.95 4.00 -21.95
N ALA A 13 -15.69 4.85 -21.22
CA ALA A 13 -15.14 6.01 -20.51
C ALA A 13 -14.73 5.69 -19.07
N ARG A 14 -14.77 4.41 -18.66
CA ARG A 14 -14.35 4.00 -17.32
C ARG A 14 -12.82 4.06 -17.21
N PRO A 15 -12.24 4.80 -16.26
CA PRO A 15 -10.79 4.97 -16.15
C PRO A 15 -10.06 3.64 -15.89
N LEU A 16 -10.71 2.68 -15.23
CA LEU A 16 -10.16 1.34 -15.03
C LEU A 16 -10.00 0.58 -16.35
N LEU A 17 -11.00 0.66 -17.23
CA LEU A 17 -10.96 0.00 -18.54
C LEU A 17 -9.80 0.54 -19.39
N LEU A 18 -9.66 1.87 -19.46
CA LEU A 18 -8.57 2.52 -20.20
C LEU A 18 -7.19 2.10 -19.68
N LYS A 19 -7.02 2.00 -18.36
CA LYS A 19 -5.77 1.52 -17.74
C LYS A 19 -5.46 0.07 -18.11
N VAL A 20 -6.46 -0.82 -18.10
CA VAL A 20 -6.29 -2.23 -18.47
C VAL A 20 -5.96 -2.38 -19.95
N LEU A 21 -6.64 -1.64 -20.82
CA LEU A 21 -6.35 -1.65 -22.26
C LEU A 21 -4.95 -1.13 -22.55
N LEU A 22 -4.54 -0.02 -21.93
CA LEU A 22 -3.19 0.52 -22.06
C LEU A 22 -2.13 -0.52 -21.60
N TRP A 23 -2.37 -1.15 -20.45
CA TRP A 23 -1.49 -2.20 -19.94
C TRP A 23 -1.38 -3.40 -20.90
N ALA A 24 -2.50 -3.84 -21.49
CA ALA A 24 -2.51 -4.94 -22.45
C ALA A 24 -1.74 -4.60 -23.74
N VAL A 25 -1.89 -3.37 -24.26
CA VAL A 25 -1.13 -2.89 -25.42
C VAL A 25 0.37 -2.86 -25.14
N LEU A 26 0.76 -2.35 -23.97
CA LEU A 26 2.17 -2.34 -23.56
C LEU A 26 2.70 -3.77 -23.38
N LEU A 27 1.93 -4.67 -22.76
CA LEU A 27 2.32 -6.07 -22.62
C LEU A 27 2.58 -6.73 -23.98
N ALA A 28 1.70 -6.51 -24.97
CA ALA A 28 1.89 -7.01 -26.32
C ALA A 28 3.15 -6.41 -26.98
N LEU A 29 3.38 -5.10 -26.85
CA LEU A 29 4.58 -4.44 -27.34
C LEU A 29 5.87 -5.03 -26.72
N PHE A 30 5.89 -5.23 -25.40
CA PHE A 30 7.06 -5.81 -24.72
C PHE A 30 7.25 -7.30 -25.02
N ALA A 31 6.18 -8.04 -25.33
CA ALA A 31 6.27 -9.42 -25.78
C ALA A 31 7.02 -9.53 -27.12
N GLU A 32 6.75 -8.63 -28.07
CA GLU A 32 7.48 -8.53 -29.35
C GLU A 32 8.96 -8.16 -29.16
N LEU A 33 9.29 -7.45 -28.08
CA LEU A 33 10.66 -7.08 -27.73
C LEU A 33 11.39 -8.14 -26.89
N GLU A 34 10.83 -9.34 -26.73
CA GLU A 34 11.33 -10.44 -25.87
C GLU A 34 11.41 -10.06 -24.37
N LEU A 35 10.78 -8.96 -23.96
CA LEU A 35 10.74 -8.43 -22.60
C LEU A 35 9.36 -8.57 -21.93
N GLY A 36 8.45 -9.33 -22.53
CA GLY A 36 7.06 -9.48 -22.06
C GLY A 36 6.97 -10.06 -20.64
N LEU A 37 7.78 -11.08 -20.33
CA LEU A 37 7.79 -11.71 -19.00
C LEU A 37 8.32 -10.74 -17.91
N PRO A 38 9.48 -10.08 -18.07
CA PRO A 38 9.90 -9.03 -17.14
C PRO A 38 8.84 -7.94 -16.92
N TYR A 39 8.24 -7.42 -17.99
CA TYR A 39 7.19 -6.40 -17.90
C TYR A 39 5.98 -6.91 -17.11
N PHE A 40 5.53 -8.13 -17.39
CA PHE A 40 4.40 -8.76 -16.71
C PHE A 40 4.66 -8.93 -15.21
N VAL A 41 5.81 -9.49 -14.83
CA VAL A 41 6.17 -9.71 -13.42
C VAL A 41 6.26 -8.39 -12.66
N LEU A 42 6.94 -7.38 -13.22
CA LEU A 42 7.04 -6.06 -12.60
C LEU A 42 5.66 -5.38 -12.46
N SER A 43 4.80 -5.54 -13.47
CA SER A 43 3.43 -5.03 -13.42
C SER A 43 2.61 -5.68 -12.30
N LEU A 44 2.73 -6.99 -12.11
CA LEU A 44 2.04 -7.70 -11.02
C LEU A 44 2.55 -7.26 -9.65
N LEU A 45 3.87 -7.11 -9.49
CA LEU A 45 4.47 -6.59 -8.26
C LEU A 45 3.96 -5.18 -7.97
N TYR A 46 3.88 -4.32 -8.99
CA TYR A 46 3.33 -2.98 -8.86
C TYR A 46 1.85 -2.99 -8.48
N TRP A 47 1.01 -3.83 -9.09
CA TRP A 47 -0.40 -3.95 -8.70
C TRP A 47 -0.59 -4.47 -7.29
N MET A 48 0.17 -5.49 -6.87
CA MET A 48 0.14 -5.98 -5.51
C MET A 48 0.55 -4.86 -4.54
N TYR A 49 1.61 -4.13 -4.85
CA TYR A 49 2.06 -2.99 -4.04
C TYR A 49 1.00 -1.89 -3.99
N ALA A 50 0.51 -1.41 -5.12
CA ALA A 50 -0.47 -0.34 -5.20
C ALA A 50 -1.83 -0.74 -4.58
N GLY A 51 -2.20 -2.02 -4.67
CA GLY A 51 -3.43 -2.57 -4.10
C GLY A 51 -3.35 -2.82 -2.60
N THR A 52 -2.18 -3.20 -2.07
CA THR A 52 -1.97 -3.44 -0.63
C THR A 52 -1.45 -2.20 0.11
N ARG A 53 -0.89 -1.22 -0.60
CA ARG A 53 -0.50 0.07 -0.04
C ARG A 53 -1.78 0.84 0.33
N SER A 54 -2.09 0.86 1.62
CA SER A 54 -3.08 1.79 2.16
C SER A 54 -2.60 3.23 1.91
N PRO A 55 -3.33 4.06 1.15
CA PRO A 55 -3.01 5.47 0.98
C PRO A 55 -3.24 6.26 2.27
N ALA A 56 -4.06 5.72 3.17
CA ALA A 56 -4.40 6.32 4.45
C ALA A 56 -3.42 5.85 5.52
N GLU A 57 -2.90 6.81 6.28
CA GLU A 57 -2.38 6.60 7.62
C GLU A 57 -3.43 5.81 8.40
N ARG A 58 -3.02 4.71 9.07
CA ARG A 58 -3.96 3.84 9.78
C ARG A 58 -4.81 4.69 10.70
N ARG A 59 -6.14 4.50 10.63
CA ARG A 59 -7.03 5.27 11.49
C ARG A 59 -6.73 4.92 12.95
N ARG A 60 -6.73 5.90 13.84
CA ARG A 60 -6.50 5.67 15.27
C ARG A 60 -7.57 4.69 15.78
N GLY A 61 -7.16 3.47 16.14
CA GLY A 61 -8.05 2.38 16.55
C GLY A 61 -8.37 1.33 15.46
N GLU A 62 -7.80 1.44 14.27
CA GLU A 62 -7.90 0.40 13.24
C GLU A 62 -7.22 -0.88 13.73
N LEU A 63 -8.02 -1.91 13.95
CA LEU A 63 -7.59 -3.19 14.51
C LEU A 63 -6.54 -3.83 13.59
N SER A 64 -5.33 -4.03 14.10
CA SER A 64 -4.33 -4.84 13.41
C SER A 64 -4.68 -6.33 13.55
N ALA A 65 -4.17 -7.18 12.67
CA ALA A 65 -4.32 -8.64 12.82
C ALA A 65 -3.81 -9.15 14.19
N TYR A 66 -2.86 -8.44 14.80
CA TYR A 66 -2.32 -8.74 16.12
C TYR A 66 -3.19 -8.23 17.28
N SER A 67 -4.25 -7.45 17.02
CA SER A 67 -5.21 -7.03 18.06
C SER A 67 -5.96 -8.20 18.70
N VAL A 68 -6.10 -9.34 17.99
CA VAL A 68 -6.62 -10.60 18.54
C VAL A 68 -5.77 -11.09 19.72
N PHE A 69 -4.46 -10.80 19.69
CA PHE A 69 -3.50 -11.20 20.73
C PHE A 69 -3.09 -10.05 21.65
N ASN A 70 -3.53 -8.82 21.36
CA ASN A 70 -3.23 -7.62 22.14
C ASN A 70 -4.50 -6.77 22.31
N PRO A 71 -5.48 -7.26 23.09
CA PRO A 71 -6.71 -6.51 23.37
C PRO A 71 -6.35 -5.19 24.06
N GLY A 72 -6.74 -4.07 23.43
CA GLY A 72 -6.45 -2.72 23.93
C GLY A 72 -5.28 -2.00 23.24
N CYS A 73 -4.60 -2.63 22.28
CA CYS A 73 -3.48 -2.02 21.54
C CYS A 73 -2.41 -1.40 22.46
N ALA A 74 -2.18 -2.02 23.63
CA ALA A 74 -1.13 -1.57 24.54
C ALA A 74 0.24 -1.91 23.95
N ALA A 75 1.27 -1.12 24.26
CA ALA A 75 2.64 -1.50 23.91
C ALA A 75 2.96 -2.86 24.56
N ILE A 76 3.45 -3.82 23.77
CA ILE A 76 3.77 -5.16 24.28
C ILE A 76 5.03 -5.03 25.14
N ALA A 77 5.10 -5.72 26.27
CA ALA A 77 6.30 -5.73 27.09
C ALA A 77 7.52 -6.17 26.25
N GLY A 78 8.50 -5.27 26.09
CA GLY A 78 9.68 -5.49 25.24
C GLY A 78 9.63 -4.85 23.83
N THR A 79 8.53 -4.20 23.42
CA THR A 79 8.55 -3.37 22.21
C THR A 79 9.30 -2.08 22.46
N LEU A 80 10.38 -1.86 21.72
CA LEU A 80 11.09 -0.58 21.70
C LEU A 80 10.19 0.47 21.05
N THR A 81 9.86 1.54 21.79
CA THR A 81 9.19 2.68 21.18
C THR A 81 10.17 3.44 20.29
N ALA A 82 9.68 4.14 19.28
CA ALA A 82 10.54 4.94 18.41
C ALA A 82 11.34 5.98 19.22
N GLU A 83 10.72 6.57 20.23
CA GLU A 83 11.36 7.54 21.13
C GLU A 83 12.45 6.89 21.99
N GLN A 84 12.26 5.65 22.45
CA GLN A 84 13.26 4.92 23.22
C GLN A 84 14.44 4.50 22.33
N LEU A 85 14.15 4.02 21.12
CA LEU A 85 15.15 3.67 20.13
C LEU A 85 15.99 4.89 19.73
N GLU A 86 15.35 6.02 19.45
CA GLU A 86 16.05 7.29 19.18
C GLU A 86 16.91 7.69 20.38
N ARG A 87 16.38 7.61 21.60
CA ARG A 87 17.14 7.91 22.80
C ARG A 87 18.37 7.02 22.93
N GLU A 88 18.24 5.71 22.74
CA GLU A 88 19.35 4.76 22.84
C GLU A 88 20.38 4.90 21.70
N MET A 89 19.95 5.22 20.48
CA MET A 89 20.86 5.47 19.35
C MET A 89 21.61 6.80 19.45
N TYR A 90 20.96 7.84 19.97
CA TYR A 90 21.57 9.17 20.19
C TYR A 90 22.26 9.29 21.56
N TYR A 91 22.06 8.34 22.48
CA TYR A 91 22.77 8.30 23.76
C TYR A 91 24.21 7.87 23.54
N ARG A 92 25.06 8.86 23.25
CA ARG A 92 26.50 8.72 23.46
C ARG A 92 26.70 8.43 24.95
N PRO A 93 27.35 7.32 25.36
CA PRO A 93 27.64 7.11 26.76
C PRO A 93 28.53 8.27 27.19
N SER A 94 28.03 9.10 28.11
CA SER A 94 28.90 9.97 28.89
C SER A 94 29.75 9.03 29.74
N ALA A 95 30.87 8.60 29.16
CA ALA A 95 31.93 7.91 29.85
C ALA A 95 32.39 8.80 31.01
N GLY A 96 32.38 8.23 32.21
CA GLY A 96 33.17 8.69 33.34
C GLY A 96 32.44 9.60 34.34
N ARG A 97 31.91 8.98 35.40
CA ARG A 97 32.29 9.40 36.75
C ARG A 97 32.71 8.17 37.54
#